data_AF-A0A9P8Y8Q5-F1
#
_entry.id   AF-A0A9P8Y8Q5-F1
#
_cell.length_a   1.000
_cell.length_b   1.000
_cell.length_c   1.000
_cell.angle_alpha   90.00
_cell.angle_beta   90.00
_cell.angle_gamma   90.00
#
_symmetry.space_group_name_H-M   'P 1'
#
loop_
_entity.id
_entity.type
_entity.pdbx_description
1 polymer ?
#
loop_
_entity_poly.entity_id
_entity_poly.type
_entity_poly.pdbx_seq_one_letter_code
_entity_poly.pdbx_strand_id
1 'polypeptide(L)'
;MSMYCQLEFAFTSDRLPALTGMVERMAEVSGFTYLLGCWEETIASDLAWEGTHRLDDSQLIPGIPSWSWISRYKQMASPKDSIEFSNGANVNCTRLISSDIKWQDQPLVSELLRAHLTLCGPVKNLLIPSLEVRPLSTFGPDRMNIQDGTFEEGLYTCLLMKKVLPGKPKGPSWMREQFLTLQEVQDVGKAMSSSVPCYRRVGMAASYNRHHFDDAEDRVIELV
;
A
#
# COMPACT_ATOMS: atom_id res chain seq x y z
N MET A 1 -3.13 12.84 1.90
CA MET A 1 -3.75 11.54 2.27
C MET A 1 -4.75 11.63 3.44
N SER A 2 -4.43 12.19 4.62
CA SER A 2 -5.32 12.13 5.81
C SER A 2 -6.74 12.70 5.61
N MET A 3 -6.91 13.79 4.83
CA MET A 3 -8.25 14.35 4.57
C MET A 3 -9.14 13.47 3.67
N TYR A 4 -8.56 12.58 2.86
CA TYR A 4 -9.30 11.75 1.89
C TYR A 4 -9.84 10.46 2.49
N CYS A 5 -9.15 9.91 3.50
CA CYS A 5 -9.50 8.62 4.11
C CYS A 5 -10.66 8.70 5.14
N GLN A 6 -11.07 9.91 5.54
CA GLN A 6 -12.07 10.16 6.59
C GLN A 6 -13.47 10.50 6.06
N LEU A 7 -13.65 10.59 4.74
CA LEU A 7 -14.93 10.93 4.13
C LEU A 7 -15.84 9.69 4.05
N GLU A 8 -16.95 9.71 4.78
CA GLU A 8 -18.05 8.75 4.62
C GLU A 8 -18.87 9.12 3.39
N PHE A 9 -18.66 8.41 2.27
CA PHE A 9 -19.48 8.58 1.09
C PHE A 9 -20.68 7.62 1.13
N ALA A 10 -21.89 8.17 0.97
CA ALA A 10 -23.14 7.41 1.04
C ALA A 10 -23.37 6.45 -0.15
N PHE A 11 -22.74 6.72 -1.31
CA PHE A 11 -22.85 5.90 -2.52
C PHE A 11 -21.48 5.74 -3.20
N THR A 12 -21.13 4.53 -3.65
CA THR A 12 -19.85 4.23 -4.28
C THR A 12 -19.68 4.80 -5.68
N SER A 13 -20.78 4.93 -6.43
CA SER A 13 -20.81 5.57 -7.74
C SER A 13 -20.35 7.03 -7.67
N ASP A 14 -20.57 7.70 -6.54
CA ASP A 14 -20.34 9.13 -6.37
C ASP A 14 -18.95 9.42 -5.78
N ARG A 15 -18.26 8.38 -5.29
CA ARG A 15 -16.97 8.53 -4.62
C ARG A 15 -15.85 8.90 -5.58
N LEU A 16 -15.73 8.21 -6.71
CA LEU A 16 -14.70 8.52 -7.69
C LEU A 16 -14.90 9.93 -8.28
N PRO A 17 -16.11 10.34 -8.72
CA PRO A 17 -16.36 11.71 -9.17
C PRO A 17 -16.13 12.78 -8.10
N ALA A 18 -16.54 12.54 -6.85
CA ALA A 18 -16.31 13.49 -5.75
C ALA A 18 -14.81 13.63 -5.41
N LEU A 19 -14.04 12.54 -5.55
CA LEU A 19 -12.58 12.57 -5.38
C LEU A 19 -11.90 13.36 -6.50
N THR A 20 -12.40 13.30 -7.74
CA THR A 20 -11.80 13.98 -8.89
C THR A 20 -11.55 15.46 -8.63
N GLY A 21 -12.57 16.22 -8.21
CA GLY A 21 -12.40 17.67 -7.98
C GLY A 21 -11.41 18.01 -6.87
N MET A 22 -11.33 17.20 -5.81
CA MET A 22 -10.35 17.40 -4.74
C MET A 22 -8.92 17.02 -5.17
N VAL A 23 -8.81 15.99 -5.99
CA VAL A 23 -7.54 15.51 -6.54
C VAL A 23 -6.99 16.53 -7.54
N GLU A 24 -7.80 17.00 -8.47
CA GLU A 24 -7.44 18.05 -9.43
C GLU A 24 -6.93 19.28 -8.71
N ARG A 25 -7.68 19.76 -7.71
CA ARG A 25 -7.26 20.94 -6.96
C ARG A 25 -5.95 20.73 -6.20
N MET A 26 -5.74 19.53 -5.64
CA MET A 26 -4.49 19.23 -4.96
C MET A 26 -3.33 19.14 -5.95
N ALA A 27 -3.53 18.48 -7.09
CA ALA A 27 -2.54 18.36 -8.16
C ALA A 27 -2.12 19.75 -8.69
N GLU A 28 -3.08 20.66 -8.89
CA GLU A 28 -2.80 22.05 -9.28
C GLU A 28 -1.91 22.79 -8.27
N VAL A 29 -2.16 22.58 -6.97
CA VAL A 29 -1.47 23.32 -5.90
C VAL A 29 -0.10 22.71 -5.59
N SER A 30 0.01 21.39 -5.55
CA SER A 30 1.25 20.70 -5.21
C SER A 30 2.14 20.39 -6.42
N GLY A 31 1.58 20.43 -7.63
CA GLY A 31 2.24 19.94 -8.84
C GLY A 31 2.41 18.42 -8.87
N PHE A 32 1.65 17.67 -8.06
CA PHE A 32 1.80 16.22 -7.93
C PHE A 32 0.97 15.47 -8.96
N THR A 33 1.49 14.31 -9.36
CA THR A 33 0.82 13.44 -10.32
C THR A 33 -0.02 12.40 -9.60
N TYR A 34 -1.32 12.50 -9.79
CA TYR A 34 -2.27 11.54 -9.23
C TYR A 34 -2.36 10.29 -10.10
N LEU A 35 -2.29 9.12 -9.47
CA LEU A 35 -2.38 7.82 -10.13
C LEU A 35 -3.77 7.21 -9.94
N LEU A 36 -3.97 6.48 -8.85
CA LEU A 36 -5.26 5.90 -8.46
C LEU A 36 -5.23 5.63 -6.96
N GLY A 37 -5.59 6.64 -6.16
CA GLY A 37 -5.39 6.59 -4.70
C GLY A 37 -3.92 6.69 -4.29
N CYS A 38 -3.01 7.06 -5.18
CA CYS A 38 -1.62 7.32 -4.82
C CYS A 38 -1.13 8.54 -5.59
N TRP A 39 -0.16 9.25 -5.03
CA TRP A 39 0.63 10.24 -5.74
C TRP A 39 1.96 9.61 -6.13
N GLU A 40 2.43 9.92 -7.33
CA GLU A 40 3.72 9.43 -7.82
C GLU A 40 4.87 9.84 -6.89
N GLU A 41 4.86 11.08 -6.45
CA GLU A 41 5.91 11.71 -5.64
C GLU A 41 5.98 11.14 -4.22
N THR A 42 4.85 10.61 -3.73
CA THR A 42 4.75 10.03 -2.38
C THR A 42 4.39 8.55 -2.41
N ILE A 43 4.69 7.85 -3.50
CA ILE A 43 4.24 6.47 -3.76
C ILE A 43 4.51 5.51 -2.60
N ALA A 44 5.70 5.55 -1.99
CA ALA A 44 6.04 4.69 -0.87
C ALA A 44 5.22 4.98 0.39
N SER A 45 4.81 6.23 0.56
CA SER A 45 3.95 6.65 1.67
C SER A 45 2.50 6.34 1.42
N ASP A 46 2.04 6.56 0.19
CA ASP A 46 0.64 6.34 -0.15
C ASP A 46 0.34 4.84 -0.16
N LEU A 47 1.18 4.02 -0.80
CA LEU A 47 1.05 2.56 -0.75
C LEU A 47 1.20 1.97 0.68
N ALA A 48 1.74 2.72 1.64
CA ALA A 48 1.87 2.26 3.03
C ALA A 48 0.55 2.34 3.83
N TRP A 49 -0.59 2.68 3.21
CA TRP A 49 -1.89 2.79 3.87
C TRP A 49 -2.30 1.51 4.59
N GLU A 50 -3.05 1.63 5.69
CA GLU A 50 -3.46 0.51 6.52
C GLU A 50 -4.97 0.54 6.82
N GLY A 51 -5.62 -0.62 6.72
CA GLY A 51 -7.03 -0.76 7.06
C GLY A 51 -7.26 -0.68 8.57
N THR A 52 -8.32 -0.02 9.00
CA THR A 52 -8.75 -0.01 10.42
C THR A 52 -9.68 -1.17 10.77
N HIS A 53 -10.20 -1.87 9.76
CA HIS A 53 -11.14 -2.98 9.92
C HIS A 53 -10.84 -4.12 8.93
N ARG A 54 -11.07 -5.36 9.37
CA ARG A 54 -11.10 -6.55 8.50
C ARG A 54 -12.22 -6.35 7.49
N LEU A 55 -11.89 -6.45 6.22
CA LEU A 55 -12.88 -6.46 5.15
C LEU A 55 -13.32 -7.88 4.86
N ASP A 56 -14.59 -8.00 4.52
CA ASP A 56 -15.09 -9.12 3.75
C ASP A 56 -14.95 -8.76 2.26
N ASP A 57 -14.72 -9.73 1.37
CA ASP A 57 -14.48 -9.46 -0.06
C ASP A 57 -15.64 -8.69 -0.71
N SER A 58 -16.84 -8.79 -0.13
CA SER A 58 -18.04 -8.02 -0.47
C SER A 58 -17.90 -6.49 -0.29
N GLN A 59 -16.84 -6.03 0.38
CA GLN A 59 -16.56 -4.62 0.69
C GLN A 59 -15.42 -4.03 -0.14
N LEU A 60 -14.94 -4.77 -1.14
CA LEU A 60 -14.01 -4.27 -2.16
C LEU A 60 -14.79 -3.73 -3.37
N ILE A 61 -14.34 -2.62 -3.93
CA ILE A 61 -14.90 -2.09 -5.19
C ILE A 61 -14.38 -2.95 -6.35
N PRO A 62 -15.26 -3.67 -7.08
CA PRO A 62 -14.83 -4.49 -8.21
C PRO A 62 -14.13 -3.64 -9.28
N GLY A 63 -13.08 -4.19 -9.88
CA GLY A 63 -12.33 -3.51 -10.95
C GLY A 63 -11.29 -2.49 -10.48
N ILE A 64 -11.21 -2.17 -9.18
CA ILE A 64 -10.13 -1.33 -8.61
C ILE A 64 -9.01 -2.23 -8.08
N PRO A 65 -7.73 -1.94 -8.41
CA PRO A 65 -6.61 -2.77 -7.98
C PRO A 65 -6.41 -2.76 -6.46
N SER A 66 -5.93 -3.89 -5.94
CA SER A 66 -5.73 -4.13 -4.50
C SER A 66 -4.77 -3.15 -3.83
N TRP A 67 -3.82 -2.58 -4.58
CA TRP A 67 -2.86 -1.60 -4.07
C TRP A 67 -3.46 -0.20 -3.89
N SER A 68 -4.57 0.11 -4.57
CA SER A 68 -5.25 1.39 -4.43
C SER A 68 -6.12 1.40 -3.18
N TRP A 69 -5.95 2.40 -2.32
CA TRP A 69 -6.79 2.54 -1.13
C TRP A 69 -8.25 2.81 -1.45
N ILE A 70 -8.55 3.26 -2.68
CA ILE A 70 -9.91 3.49 -3.17
C ILE A 70 -10.71 2.19 -3.21
N SER A 71 -10.04 1.04 -3.35
CA SER A 71 -10.68 -0.27 -3.35
C SER A 71 -11.52 -0.53 -2.09
N ARG A 72 -11.30 0.19 -0.98
CA ARG A 72 -11.96 -0.03 0.31
C ARG A 72 -13.17 0.88 0.55
N TYR A 73 -14.31 0.30 0.94
CA TYR A 73 -15.55 1.03 1.26
C TYR A 73 -15.54 1.90 2.53
N LYS A 74 -14.65 1.63 3.50
CA LYS A 74 -14.67 2.27 4.84
C LYS A 74 -13.41 3.09 5.14
N GLN A 75 -13.50 3.91 6.19
CA GLN A 75 -12.44 4.77 6.71
C GLN A 75 -11.09 4.04 6.80
N MET A 76 -10.01 4.74 6.48
CA MET A 76 -8.66 4.21 6.58
C MET A 76 -7.83 5.11 7.47
N ALA A 77 -6.89 4.52 8.20
CA ALA A 77 -5.89 5.29 8.91
C ALA A 77 -4.79 5.67 7.93
N SER A 78 -4.39 6.95 7.94
CA SER A 78 -3.16 7.34 7.24
C SER A 78 -1.97 6.85 8.08
N PRO A 79 -0.86 6.39 7.48
CA PRO A 79 0.37 6.11 8.21
C PRO A 79 0.90 7.33 8.96
N LYS A 80 0.46 8.54 8.59
CA LYS A 80 0.73 9.75 9.37
C LYS A 80 0.30 9.60 10.84
N ASP A 81 -0.83 8.94 11.08
CA ASP A 81 -1.36 8.73 12.42
C ASP A 81 -0.55 7.69 13.23
N SER A 82 0.24 6.83 12.58
CA SER A 82 1.03 5.80 13.27
C SER A 82 2.54 6.03 13.28
N ILE A 83 3.08 7.00 12.51
CA ILE A 83 4.54 7.21 12.35
C ILE A 83 5.03 8.53 12.97
N GLU A 84 4.18 9.55 13.12
CA GLU A 84 4.59 10.86 13.66
C GLU A 84 5.00 10.84 15.14
N PHE A 85 4.83 9.70 15.84
CA PHE A 85 5.34 9.50 17.20
C PHE A 85 6.83 9.13 17.27
N SER A 86 7.53 9.01 16.13
CA SER A 86 8.96 8.69 16.11
C SER A 86 9.80 9.96 15.86
N ASN A 87 10.75 10.24 16.76
CA ASN A 87 11.80 11.27 16.57
C ASN A 87 12.86 10.86 15.52
N GLY A 88 12.56 9.85 14.70
CA GLY A 88 13.48 9.19 13.77
C GLY A 88 13.42 9.74 12.35
N ALA A 89 14.46 9.48 11.56
CA ALA A 89 14.45 9.80 10.13
C ALA A 89 13.63 8.75 9.37
N ASN A 90 12.62 9.21 8.62
CA ASN A 90 11.83 8.37 7.73
C ASN A 90 12.56 8.21 6.39
N VAL A 91 12.86 6.96 6.02
CA VAL A 91 13.48 6.61 4.74
C VAL A 91 12.45 5.86 3.89
N ASN A 92 12.15 6.40 2.71
CA ASN A 92 11.38 5.67 1.70
C ASN A 92 12.32 4.69 0.99
N CYS A 93 11.97 3.41 0.97
CA CYS A 93 12.80 2.34 0.41
C CYS A 93 12.30 1.85 -0.96
N THR A 94 11.08 2.25 -1.35
CA THR A 94 10.49 1.92 -2.64
C THR A 94 10.33 3.17 -3.50
N ARG A 95 10.57 3.02 -4.81
CA ARG A 95 10.32 4.07 -5.82
C ARG A 95 9.49 3.55 -6.98
N LEU A 96 8.71 4.44 -7.58
CA LEU A 96 8.02 4.16 -8.84
C LEU A 96 9.03 4.20 -9.98
N ILE A 97 8.95 3.22 -10.89
CA ILE A 97 9.64 3.23 -12.19
C ILE A 97 8.69 3.74 -13.27
N SER A 98 7.47 3.20 -13.30
CA SER A 98 6.45 3.55 -14.28
C SER A 98 5.06 3.15 -13.80
N SER A 99 4.03 3.81 -14.33
CA SER A 99 2.62 3.48 -14.14
C SER A 99 1.91 3.30 -15.49
N ASP A 100 1.15 2.22 -15.66
CA ASP A 100 0.25 1.99 -16.80
C ASP A 100 -1.19 1.95 -16.28
N ILE A 101 -1.81 3.13 -16.19
CA ILE A 101 -3.20 3.30 -15.76
C ILE A 101 -4.01 3.78 -16.96
N LYS A 102 -4.99 2.97 -17.37
CA LYS A 102 -5.83 3.23 -18.55
C LYS A 102 -7.29 3.17 -18.18
N TRP A 103 -7.97 4.25 -18.48
CA TRP A 103 -9.41 4.39 -18.42
C TRP A 103 -9.98 4.27 -19.83
N GLN A 104 -11.23 3.84 -19.93
CA GLN A 104 -11.91 3.77 -21.22
C GLN A 104 -12.02 5.14 -21.89
N ASP A 105 -12.45 6.16 -21.14
CA ASP A 105 -12.65 7.53 -21.65
C ASP A 105 -12.05 8.57 -20.69
N GLN A 106 -12.66 8.75 -19.51
CA GLN A 106 -12.30 9.80 -18.56
C GLN A 106 -11.75 9.21 -17.24
N PRO A 107 -10.57 9.66 -16.78
CA PRO A 107 -10.02 9.24 -15.50
C PRO A 107 -10.99 9.44 -14.33
N LEU A 108 -11.11 8.43 -13.46
CA LEU A 108 -11.96 8.44 -12.27
C LEU A 108 -13.47 8.57 -12.56
N VAL A 109 -13.90 8.42 -13.82
CA VAL A 109 -15.30 8.52 -14.23
C VAL A 109 -15.73 7.33 -15.07
N SER A 110 -14.92 6.91 -16.05
CA SER A 110 -15.21 5.75 -16.90
C SER A 110 -14.70 4.44 -16.30
N GLU A 111 -14.90 3.32 -16.99
CA GLU A 111 -14.35 2.02 -16.58
C GLU A 111 -12.80 2.03 -16.58
N LEU A 112 -12.22 1.36 -15.56
CA LEU A 112 -10.78 1.17 -15.45
C LEU A 112 -10.37 -0.10 -16.22
N LEU A 113 -9.63 0.07 -17.31
CA LEU A 113 -9.20 -1.02 -18.18
C LEU A 113 -7.90 -1.68 -17.69
N ARG A 114 -7.01 -0.89 -17.09
CA ARG A 114 -5.72 -1.35 -16.56
C ARG A 114 -5.21 -0.42 -15.48
N ALA A 115 -4.54 -0.96 -14.47
CA ALA A 115 -3.87 -0.17 -13.44
C ALA A 115 -2.65 -0.90 -12.86
N HIS A 116 -1.53 -0.83 -13.58
CA HIS A 116 -0.29 -1.48 -13.20
C HIS A 116 0.74 -0.46 -12.72
N LEU A 117 1.46 -0.79 -11.64
CA LEU A 117 2.59 -0.01 -11.14
C LEU A 117 3.86 -0.84 -11.20
N THR A 118 4.90 -0.33 -11.86
CA THR A 118 6.24 -0.93 -11.81
C THR A 118 7.03 -0.26 -10.70
N LEU A 119 7.39 -1.02 -9.68
CA LEU A 119 8.10 -0.54 -8.49
C LEU A 119 9.50 -1.15 -8.41
N CYS A 120 10.41 -0.43 -7.76
CA CYS A 120 11.73 -0.95 -7.38
C CYS A 120 11.99 -0.66 -5.91
N GLY A 121 12.46 -1.68 -5.20
CA GLY A 121 12.90 -1.57 -3.81
C GLY A 121 13.28 -2.93 -3.24
N PRO A 122 13.62 -2.98 -1.94
CA PRO A 122 14.08 -4.20 -1.28
C PRO A 122 12.95 -5.21 -1.15
N VAL A 123 13.14 -6.39 -1.75
CA VAL A 123 12.16 -7.48 -1.73
C VAL A 123 12.74 -8.69 -1.01
N LYS A 124 11.94 -9.29 -0.12
CA LYS A 124 12.30 -10.51 0.59
C LYS A 124 11.09 -11.42 0.75
N ASN A 125 11.32 -12.73 0.68
CA ASN A 125 10.28 -13.69 1.04
C ASN A 125 10.31 -13.91 2.55
N LEU A 126 9.19 -13.66 3.22
CA LEU A 126 9.04 -13.83 4.66
C LEU A 126 8.01 -14.93 4.94
N LEU A 127 8.36 -15.82 5.86
CA LEU A 127 7.40 -16.77 6.41
C LEU A 127 6.53 -16.05 7.43
N ILE A 128 5.23 -16.02 7.18
CA ILE A 128 4.24 -15.40 8.04
C ILE A 128 3.50 -16.51 8.79
N PRO A 129 3.72 -16.66 10.11
CA PRO A 129 3.02 -17.66 10.92
C PRO A 129 1.56 -17.25 11.20
N SER A 130 0.67 -18.23 11.30
CA SER A 130 -0.77 -18.03 11.58
C SER A 130 -1.07 -17.19 12.84
N LEU A 131 -0.19 -17.21 13.84
CA LEU A 131 -0.32 -16.50 15.12
C LEU A 131 -0.10 -14.97 15.04
N GLU A 132 0.50 -14.48 13.95
CA GLU A 132 0.77 -13.05 13.73
C GLU A 132 -0.38 -12.33 13.00
N VAL A 133 -1.38 -13.07 12.51
CA VAL A 133 -2.62 -12.51 11.94
C VAL A 133 -3.58 -12.10 13.07
N ARG A 134 -3.23 -11.04 13.82
CA ARG A 134 -4.07 -10.53 14.91
C ARG A 134 -4.90 -9.32 14.47
N PRO A 135 -6.19 -9.24 14.83
CA PRO A 135 -6.92 -7.98 14.78
C PRO A 135 -6.26 -6.95 15.72
N LEU A 136 -6.41 -5.66 15.40
CA LEU A 136 -5.76 -4.49 16.02
C LEU A 136 -5.80 -4.39 17.56
N SER A 137 -6.51 -5.28 18.26
CA SER A 137 -6.72 -5.23 19.71
C SER A 137 -5.63 -5.88 20.57
N THR A 138 -4.60 -6.53 20.02
CA THR A 138 -3.52 -7.13 20.84
C THR A 138 -2.12 -6.66 20.47
N PHE A 139 -1.49 -5.96 21.41
CA PHE A 139 -0.12 -5.47 21.38
C PHE A 139 0.88 -6.64 21.25
N GLY A 140 1.65 -6.65 20.16
CA GLY A 140 2.79 -7.54 19.93
C GLY A 140 3.91 -6.80 19.17
N PRO A 141 5.16 -7.28 19.21
CA PRO A 141 6.34 -6.59 18.68
C PRO A 141 6.40 -6.55 17.14
N ASP A 142 5.71 -7.45 16.45
CA ASP A 142 5.53 -7.43 15.00
C ASP A 142 4.04 -7.19 14.70
N ARG A 143 3.71 -6.04 14.11
CA ARG A 143 2.33 -5.65 13.78
C ARG A 143 2.06 -5.98 12.32
N MET A 144 1.33 -7.03 12.05
CA MET A 144 0.91 -7.33 10.68
C MET A 144 -0.55 -6.95 10.47
N ASN A 145 -0.78 -5.83 9.78
CA ASN A 145 -2.10 -5.36 9.41
C ASN A 145 -2.52 -5.98 8.05
N ILE A 146 -2.81 -7.28 8.10
CA ILE A 146 -3.14 -8.10 6.94
C ILE A 146 -4.67 -8.14 6.77
N GLN A 147 -5.30 -6.96 6.70
CA GLN A 147 -6.76 -6.82 6.68
C GLN A 147 -7.31 -6.56 5.27
N ASP A 148 -6.50 -6.80 4.22
CA ASP A 148 -6.89 -6.69 2.82
C ASP A 148 -7.50 -8.00 2.26
N GLY A 149 -7.63 -9.08 3.07
CA GLY A 149 -8.27 -10.35 2.68
C GLY A 149 -8.20 -11.46 3.73
N THR A 150 -8.66 -12.68 3.39
CA THR A 150 -8.40 -13.91 4.16
C THR A 150 -6.96 -14.36 3.94
N PHE A 151 -6.26 -14.69 5.02
CA PHE A 151 -4.84 -15.00 4.97
C PHE A 151 -4.56 -16.35 5.59
N GLU A 152 -3.71 -17.13 4.92
CA GLU A 152 -3.25 -18.43 5.39
C GLU A 152 -1.80 -18.32 5.84
N GLU A 153 -1.38 -19.22 6.74
CA GLU A 153 0.03 -19.34 7.06
C GLU A 153 0.83 -19.68 5.79
N GLY A 154 1.92 -18.96 5.55
CA GLY A 154 2.64 -19.17 4.30
C GLY A 154 3.85 -18.28 4.08
N LEU A 155 4.52 -18.56 2.97
CA LEU A 155 5.62 -17.76 2.46
C LEU A 155 5.06 -16.67 1.57
N TYR A 156 5.34 -15.41 1.91
CA TYR A 156 4.89 -14.26 1.15
C TYR A 156 6.06 -13.47 0.62
N THR A 157 5.91 -12.91 -0.58
CA THR A 157 6.84 -11.90 -1.06
C THR A 157 6.51 -10.59 -0.37
N CYS A 158 7.52 -9.92 0.17
CA CYS A 158 7.36 -8.67 0.89
C CYS A 158 8.24 -7.59 0.26
N LEU A 159 7.69 -6.38 0.11
CA LEU A 159 8.39 -5.21 -0.42
C LEU A 159 8.51 -4.14 0.66
N LEU A 160 9.74 -3.72 0.98
CA LEU A 160 9.98 -2.68 1.98
C LEU A 160 9.56 -1.30 1.46
N MET A 161 8.58 -0.71 2.13
CA MET A 161 8.08 0.62 1.79
C MET A 161 8.87 1.70 2.52
N LYS A 162 9.02 1.54 3.84
CA LYS A 162 9.63 2.54 4.70
C LYS A 162 10.46 1.93 5.81
N LYS A 163 11.49 2.67 6.21
CA LYS A 163 12.31 2.40 7.38
C LYS A 163 12.41 3.67 8.24
N VAL A 164 12.05 3.56 9.51
CA VAL A 164 12.26 4.60 10.52
C VAL A 164 13.56 4.30 11.22
N LEU A 165 14.58 5.12 11.00
CA LEU A 165 15.85 5.00 11.72
C LEU A 165 15.72 5.60 13.13
N PRO A 166 16.33 5.00 14.16
CA PRO A 166 16.25 5.50 15.52
C PRO A 166 16.74 6.96 15.60
N GLY A 167 15.92 7.81 16.23
CA GLY A 167 16.25 9.21 16.50
C GLY A 167 17.23 9.40 17.66
N LYS A 168 17.65 10.65 17.88
CA LYS A 168 18.56 11.08 18.98
C LYS A 168 18.14 10.48 20.35
N PRO A 169 19.11 10.31 21.29
CA PRO A 169 19.03 9.37 22.43
C PRO A 169 17.98 9.65 23.54
N LYS A 170 17.09 10.63 23.39
CA LYS A 170 16.14 11.05 24.46
C LYS A 170 14.73 10.45 24.32
N GLY A 171 14.58 9.34 23.61
CA GLY A 171 13.31 8.59 23.51
C GLY A 171 13.57 7.11 23.25
N PRO A 172 12.55 6.25 23.37
CA PRO A 172 12.70 4.83 23.07
C PRO A 172 13.17 4.66 21.61
N SER A 173 14.33 4.02 21.42
CA SER A 173 15.06 3.93 20.15
C SER A 173 14.55 2.78 19.28
N TRP A 174 13.25 2.71 19.03
CA TRP A 174 12.71 1.65 18.20
C TRP A 174 12.90 1.97 16.73
N MET A 175 13.49 1.02 16.00
CA MET A 175 13.48 1.01 14.53
C MET A 175 12.18 0.38 14.06
N ARG A 176 11.61 0.90 12.97
CA ARG A 176 10.39 0.35 12.36
C ARG A 176 10.59 0.13 10.88
N GLU A 177 10.33 -1.08 10.40
CA GLU A 177 10.23 -1.40 8.98
C GLU A 177 8.75 -1.56 8.64
N GLN A 178 8.28 -0.90 7.58
CA GLN A 178 6.93 -1.08 7.03
C GLN A 178 7.03 -1.63 5.62
N PHE A 179 6.30 -2.71 5.35
CA PHE A 179 6.41 -3.45 4.10
C PHE A 179 5.06 -3.99 3.64
N LEU A 180 4.88 -4.04 2.33
CA LEU A 180 3.75 -4.69 1.70
C LEU A 180 3.90 -6.20 1.78
N THR A 181 2.80 -6.91 1.99
CA THR A 181 2.72 -8.35 1.72
C THR A 181 2.05 -8.57 0.37
N LEU A 182 2.68 -9.39 -0.45
CA LEU A 182 2.38 -9.54 -1.86
C LEU A 182 2.13 -11.02 -2.19
N GLN A 183 1.17 -11.26 -3.06
CA GLN A 183 0.89 -12.57 -3.63
C GLN A 183 1.08 -12.52 -5.13
N GLU A 184 1.86 -13.46 -5.65
CA GLU A 184 2.13 -13.54 -7.09
C GLU A 184 0.84 -13.87 -7.84
N VAL A 185 0.62 -13.16 -8.95
CA VAL A 185 -0.54 -13.34 -9.82
C VAL A 185 -0.06 -13.87 -11.16
N GLN A 186 -0.60 -15.01 -11.59
CA GLN A 186 -0.43 -15.45 -12.97
C GLN A 186 -1.33 -14.59 -13.86
N ASP A 187 -0.74 -13.56 -14.46
CA ASP A 187 -1.46 -12.71 -15.41
C ASP A 187 -1.64 -13.47 -16.73
N VAL A 188 -2.87 -13.98 -16.96
CA VAL A 188 -3.27 -14.72 -18.16
C VAL A 188 -3.22 -13.83 -19.42
N GLY A 189 -3.15 -12.50 -19.28
CA GLY A 189 -3.07 -11.52 -20.37
C GLY A 189 -1.66 -11.00 -20.66
N LYS A 190 -0.65 -11.39 -19.88
CA LYS A 190 0.74 -10.99 -20.13
C LYS A 190 1.28 -11.73 -21.35
N ALA A 191 1.73 -11.00 -22.36
CA ALA A 191 2.55 -11.59 -23.42
C ALA A 191 3.75 -12.31 -22.76
N MET A 192 4.11 -13.50 -23.25
CA MET A 192 5.22 -14.35 -22.76
C MET A 192 6.61 -13.65 -22.63
N SER A 193 6.72 -12.36 -22.95
CA SER A 193 7.96 -11.57 -22.93
C SER A 193 8.16 -10.68 -21.70
N SER A 194 7.15 -10.47 -20.84
CA SER A 194 7.38 -9.68 -19.62
C SER A 194 7.99 -10.54 -18.52
N SER A 195 9.30 -10.43 -18.33
CA SER A 195 10.07 -11.12 -17.28
C SER A 195 9.84 -10.59 -15.86
N VAL A 196 9.19 -9.43 -15.70
CA VAL A 196 8.92 -8.84 -14.39
C VAL A 196 7.78 -9.59 -13.70
N PRO A 197 7.96 -10.07 -12.45
CA PRO A 197 6.91 -10.76 -11.71
C PRO A 197 5.77 -9.82 -11.31
N CYS A 198 4.53 -10.30 -11.47
CA CYS A 198 3.29 -9.59 -11.10
C CYS A 198 2.82 -9.99 -9.72
N TYR A 199 2.39 -9.01 -8.93
CA TYR A 199 1.84 -9.24 -7.60
C TYR A 199 0.59 -8.41 -7.37
N ARG A 200 -0.34 -8.99 -6.59
CA ARG A 200 -1.39 -8.22 -5.92
C ARG A 200 -0.98 -7.96 -4.47
N ARG A 201 -1.44 -6.83 -3.92
CA ARG A 201 -1.31 -6.54 -2.50
C ARG A 201 -2.29 -7.41 -1.72
N VAL A 202 -1.81 -8.05 -0.66
CA VAL A 202 -2.66 -8.84 0.27
C VAL A 202 -2.60 -8.32 1.71
N GLY A 203 -1.76 -7.33 1.98
CA GLY A 203 -1.70 -6.69 3.29
C GLY A 203 -0.53 -5.73 3.46
N MET A 204 -0.45 -5.18 4.67
CA MET A 204 0.62 -4.32 5.14
C MET A 204 1.15 -4.87 6.46
N ALA A 205 2.45 -4.84 6.66
CA ALA A 205 3.05 -5.24 7.91
C ALA A 205 4.09 -4.22 8.37
N ALA A 206 4.28 -4.17 9.69
CA ALA A 206 5.27 -3.35 10.34
C ALA A 206 6.00 -4.20 11.39
N SER A 207 7.31 -4.29 11.26
CA SER A 207 8.15 -4.89 12.28
C SER A 207 8.81 -3.82 13.14
N TYR A 208 8.95 -4.10 14.44
CA TYR A 208 9.66 -3.24 15.38
C TYR A 208 10.90 -3.95 15.88
N ASN A 209 12.05 -3.29 15.80
CA ASN A 209 13.35 -3.79 16.28
C ASN A 209 13.83 -5.11 15.63
N ARG A 210 13.18 -5.60 14.55
CA ARG A 210 13.75 -6.61 13.67
C ARG A 210 14.07 -6.01 12.32
N HIS A 211 15.14 -6.52 11.75
CA HIS A 211 15.74 -6.07 10.52
C HIS A 211 15.51 -7.14 9.46
N HIS A 212 14.29 -7.20 8.95
CA HIS A 212 13.93 -8.24 7.99
C HIS A 212 14.60 -8.02 6.64
N PHE A 213 14.93 -6.77 6.31
CA PHE A 213 15.37 -6.36 4.97
C PHE A 213 16.84 -5.91 4.88
N ASP A 214 17.65 -6.10 5.92
CA ASP A 214 19.08 -5.71 5.87
C ASP A 214 19.89 -6.50 4.82
N ASP A 215 19.43 -7.70 4.48
CA ASP A 215 19.96 -8.62 3.45
C ASP A 215 19.01 -8.73 2.22
N ALA A 216 18.01 -7.86 2.11
CA ALA A 216 17.07 -7.90 0.99
C ALA A 216 17.70 -7.37 -0.30
N GLU A 217 17.31 -7.96 -1.43
CA GLU A 217 17.75 -7.52 -2.75
C GLU A 217 16.77 -6.52 -3.34
N ASP A 218 17.31 -5.47 -3.97
CA ASP A 218 16.50 -4.56 -4.77
C ASP A 218 15.98 -5.28 -6.01
N ARG A 219 14.65 -5.37 -6.15
CA ARG A 219 14.00 -6.03 -7.28
C ARG A 219 12.98 -5.12 -7.92
N VAL A 220 12.82 -5.28 -9.22
CA VAL A 220 11.72 -4.67 -9.98
C VAL A 220 10.53 -5.61 -9.93
N ILE A 221 9.38 -5.10 -9.51
CA ILE A 221 8.12 -5.84 -9.46
C ILE A 221 7.00 -5.04 -10.12
N GLU A 222 5.93 -5.72 -10.50
CA GLU A 222 4.70 -5.08 -10.98
C GLU A 222 3.57 -5.33 -9.97
N LEU A 223 2.88 -4.27 -9.56
CA LEU A 223 1.67 -4.33 -8.76
C LEU A 223 0.43 -4.19 -9.64
N VAL A 224 -0.53 -5.09 -9.44
CA VAL A 224 -1.83 -5.15 -10.14
C VAL A 224 -3.02 -5.15 -9.17
#